data_AF-A0A2I8A9W1-F1
#
_entry.id   AF-A0A2I8A9W1-F1
#
_cell.length_a   1.000
_cell.length_b   1.000
_cell.length_c   1.000
_cell.angle_alpha   90.00
_cell.angle_beta   90.00
_cell.angle_gamma   90.00
#
_symmetry.space_group_name_H-M   'P 1'
#
loop_
_entity.id
_entity.type
_entity.pdbx_description
1 polymer ?
#
loop_
_entity_poly.entity_id
_entity_poly.type
_entity_poly.pdbx_seq_one_letter_code
_entity_poly.pdbx_strand_id
1 'polypeptide(L)' 'MKPIEVKTTEGVHVEINPNAISEIVEVEEEQPGFLIFPGKEAVYEIHMVDREVYRVTQEEHEKFKASADD' A
#
# COMPACT_ATOMS: atom_id res chain seq x y z
N MET A 1 -4.67 -7.23 16.24
CA MET A 1 -5.09 -6.58 14.97
C MET A 1 -5.78 -7.59 14.07
N LYS A 2 -6.85 -7.19 13.38
CA LYS A 2 -7.52 -8.00 12.36
C LYS A 2 -6.74 -7.91 11.03
N PRO A 3 -6.80 -8.93 10.15
CA PRO A 3 -6.30 -8.80 8.79
C PRO A 3 -7.01 -7.66 8.06
N ILE A 4 -6.29 -7.00 7.16
CA ILE A 4 -6.77 -5.88 6.35
C ILE A 4 -6.86 -6.40 4.91
N GLU A 5 -8.07 -6.40 4.36
CA GLU A 5 -8.26 -6.72 2.94
C GLU A 5 -7.80 -5.51 2.10
N VAL A 6 -6.84 -5.75 1.23
CA VAL A 6 -6.35 -4.76 0.28
C VAL A 6 -6.36 -5.27 -1.14
N LYS A 7 -6.52 -4.33 -2.07
CA LYS A 7 -6.41 -4.60 -3.50
C LYS A 7 -5.04 -4.18 -4.00
N THR A 8 -4.32 -5.13 -4.57
CA THR A 8 -3.04 -4.86 -5.21
C THR A 8 -3.21 -4.03 -6.49
N THR A 9 -2.14 -3.40 -6.95
CA THR A 9 -2.13 -2.68 -8.24
C THR A 9 -2.40 -3.59 -9.44
N GLU A 10 -2.20 -4.91 -9.29
CA GLU A 10 -2.55 -5.94 -10.28
C GLU A 10 -4.04 -6.31 -10.24
N GLY A 11 -4.81 -5.72 -9.32
CA GLY A 11 -6.24 -5.98 -9.14
C GLY A 11 -6.57 -7.22 -8.31
N VAL A 12 -5.56 -7.88 -7.72
CA VAL A 12 -5.72 -9.05 -6.85
C VAL A 12 -6.08 -8.60 -5.43
N HIS A 13 -7.09 -9.21 -4.84
CA HIS A 13 -7.46 -9.01 -3.44
C HIS A 13 -6.60 -9.90 -2.54
N VAL A 14 -5.96 -9.31 -1.53
CA VAL A 14 -5.09 -10.00 -0.58
C VAL A 14 -5.46 -9.57 0.84
N GLU A 15 -5.43 -10.52 1.77
CA GLU A 15 -5.64 -10.24 3.20
C GLU A 15 -4.28 -10.13 3.89
N ILE A 16 -3.91 -8.91 4.28
CA ILE A 16 -2.62 -8.63 4.92
C ILE A 16 -2.82 -8.59 6.43
N ASN A 17 -2.10 -9.45 7.15
CA ASN A 17 -1.99 -9.33 8.60
C ASN A 17 -0.98 -8.23 8.94
N PRO A 18 -1.38 -7.10 9.54
CA PRO A 18 -0.46 -5.99 9.82
C PRO A 18 0.65 -6.37 10.82
N ASN A 19 0.46 -7.41 11.64
CA ASN A 19 1.53 -7.92 12.52
C ASN A 19 2.62 -8.69 11.77
N ALA A 20 2.37 -9.07 10.52
CA ALA A 20 3.31 -9.75 9.63
C ALA A 20 3.96 -8.80 8.62
N ILE A 21 3.69 -7.49 8.72
CA ILE A 21 4.37 -6.48 7.92
C ILE A 21 5.74 -6.24 8.55
N SER A 22 6.79 -6.37 7.74
CA SER A 22 8.15 -5.97 8.09
C SER A 22 8.33 -4.47 7.89
N GLU A 23 7.97 -3.96 6.71
CA GLU A 23 8.07 -2.54 6.36
C GLU A 23 7.09 -2.17 5.24
N ILE A 24 6.76 -0.88 5.13
CA ILE A 24 5.99 -0.33 4.02
C ILE A 24 6.84 0.79 3.41
N VAL A 25 7.09 0.70 2.10
CA VAL A 25 7.98 1.62 1.37
C VAL A 25 7.19 2.27 0.24
N GLU A 26 7.30 3.59 0.11
CA GLU A 26 6.80 4.30 -1.07
C GLU A 26 7.78 4.08 -2.24
N VAL A 27 7.31 3.48 -3.34
CA VAL A 27 8.19 3.09 -4.46
C VAL A 27 8.01 3.94 -5.72
N GLU A 28 6.91 4.68 -5.82
CA GLU A 28 6.67 5.64 -6.88
C GLU A 28 6.28 6.99 -6.26
N GLU A 29 7.30 7.84 -6.08
CA GLU A 29 7.16 9.25 -5.71
C GLU A 29 7.34 10.09 -6.99
N GLU A 30 6.40 10.99 -7.28
CA GLU A 30 6.29 11.66 -8.59
C GLU A 30 7.59 12.35 -9.06
N GLN A 31 7.99 12.13 -10.31
CA GLN A 31 9.00 12.97 -10.96
C GLN A 31 8.46 14.40 -11.14
N PRO A 32 9.22 15.45 -10.76
CA PRO A 32 8.77 16.83 -10.89
C PRO A 32 8.86 17.28 -12.34
N GLY A 33 7.77 17.13 -13.09
CA GLY A 33 7.57 17.87 -14.32
C GLY A 33 7.02 17.05 -15.48
N PHE A 34 5.70 16.92 -15.55
CA PHE A 34 4.96 17.13 -16.79
C PHE A 34 3.45 17.18 -16.48
N LEU A 35 2.86 18.35 -16.72
CA LEU A 35 1.48 18.61 -17.12
C LEU A 35 0.33 17.76 -16.50
N ILE A 36 -0.48 18.44 -15.68
CA ILE A 36 -1.96 18.40 -15.65
C ILE A 36 -2.63 17.02 -15.52
N PHE A 37 -2.78 16.48 -14.29
CA PHE A 37 -3.92 15.61 -13.92
C PHE A 37 -4.24 15.76 -12.42
N PRO A 38 -5.51 15.92 -12.01
CA PRO A 38 -5.89 15.94 -10.60
C PRO A 38 -5.97 14.49 -10.10
N GLY A 39 -5.08 14.10 -9.20
CA GLY A 39 -5.12 12.79 -8.52
C GLY A 39 -4.24 11.74 -9.18
N LYS A 40 -2.93 11.86 -9.02
CA LYS A 40 -2.00 10.77 -9.30
C LYS A 40 -1.72 10.06 -7.97
N GLU A 41 -2.13 8.80 -7.90
CA GLU A 41 -2.02 7.95 -6.70
C GLU A 41 -0.58 7.45 -6.52
N ALA A 42 0.01 7.68 -5.35
CA ALA A 42 1.29 7.05 -4.99
C ALA A 42 1.15 5.53 -4.88
N VAL A 43 2.23 4.79 -5.15
CA VAL A 43 2.28 3.33 -5.01
C VAL A 43 3.19 2.95 -3.85
N TYR A 44 2.69 2.06 -3.00
CA TYR A 44 3.37 1.54 -1.83
C TYR A 44 3.66 0.06 -2.00
N GLU A 45 4.86 -0.36 -1.60
CA GLU A 45 5.23 -1.76 -1.40
C GLU A 45 5.13 -2.14 0.06
N ILE A 46 4.35 -3.18 0.34
CA ILE A 46 4.21 -3.79 1.67
C ILE A 46 5.10 -5.03 1.68
N HIS A 47 6.15 -4.98 2.50
CA HIS A 47 7.11 -6.07 2.66
C HIS A 47 6.70 -6.87 3.88
N MET A 48 6.43 -8.15 3.68
CA MET A 48 6.04 -9.09 4.72
C MET A 48 7.26 -9.76 5.35
N VAL A 49 7.13 -10.24 6.58
CA VAL A 49 8.21 -10.93 7.31
C VAL A 49 8.65 -12.25 6.66
N ASP A 50 7.78 -12.87 5.85
CA ASP A 50 8.06 -14.07 5.06
C ASP A 50 8.68 -13.78 3.68
N ARG A 51 9.02 -12.51 3.42
CA ARG A 51 9.60 -11.99 2.16
C ARG A 51 8.61 -11.87 1.01
N GLU A 52 7.31 -12.01 1.26
CA GLU A 52 6.31 -11.60 0.28
C GLU A 52 6.27 -10.08 0.16
N VAL A 53 6.04 -9.59 -1.06
CA VAL A 53 5.94 -8.15 -1.34
C VAL A 53 4.66 -7.88 -2.10
N TYR A 54 3.84 -6.97 -1.59
CA TYR A 54 2.58 -6.58 -2.19
C TYR A 54 2.62 -5.12 -2.60
N ARG A 55 2.19 -4.81 -3.83
CA ARG A 55 2.07 -3.43 -4.33
C ARG A 55 0.64 -2.96 -4.22
N VAL A 56 0.43 -1.84 -3.55
CA VAL A 56 -0.90 -1.26 -3.33
C VAL A 56 -0.91 0.22 -3.69
N THR A 57 -2.09 0.76 -4.01
CA THR A 57 -2.26 2.20 -4.22
C THR A 57 -2.29 2.96 -2.90
N GLN A 58 -2.19 4.28 -2.96
CA GLN A 58 -2.32 5.15 -1.81
C GLN A 58 -3.63 4.95 -1.05
N GLU A 59 -4.77 4.80 -1.75
CA GLU A 59 -6.07 4.54 -1.12
C GLU A 59 -6.03 3.28 -0.25
N GLU A 60 -5.44 2.21 -0.76
CA GLU A 60 -5.30 0.93 -0.06
C GLU A 60 -4.28 1.01 1.08
N HIS A 61 -3.21 1.78 0.92
CA HIS A 61 -2.25 2.07 1.99
C HIS A 61 -2.90 2.81 3.17
N GLU A 62 -3.79 3.78 2.93
CA GLU A 62 -4.46 4.53 3.99
C GLU A 62 -5.37 3.64 4.88
N LYS A 63 -5.81 2.47 4.39
CA LYS A 63 -6.52 1.47 5.23
C LYS A 63 -5.65 0.93 6.36
N PHE A 64 -4.33 0.83 6.16
CA PHE A 64 -3.40 0.43 7.22
C PHE A 64 -3.30 1.47 8.33
N LYS A 65 -3.26 2.76 7.97
CA LYS A 65 -3.27 3.85 8.95
C LYS A 65 -4.55 3.85 9.77
N ALA A 66 -5.71 3.78 9.10
CA ALA A 66 -7.00 3.75 9.78
C ALA A 66 -7.16 2.56 10.75
N SER A 67 -6.52 1.43 10.46
CA SER A 67 -6.54 0.24 11.33
C SER A 67 -5.61 0.31 12.54
N ALA A 68 -4.65 1.25 12.56
CA ALA A 68 -3.66 1.41 13.61
C ALA A 68 -4.12 2.35 14.74
N ASP A 69 -5.13 3.19 14.48
CA ASP A 69 -5.69 4.16 15.42
C ASP A 69 -6.88 3.62 16.26
N ASP A 70 -7.30 2.36 16.07
CA ASP A 70 -8.41 1.66 16.79
C ASP A 70 -7.89 0.57 17.76
#